data_AF-A0A090AN43-F1
#
_entry.id   AF-A0A090AN43-F1
#
_cell.length_a   1.000
_cell.length_b   1.000
_cell.length_c   1.000
_cell.angle_alpha   90.00
_cell.angle_beta   90.00
_cell.angle_gamma   90.00
#
_symmetry.space_group_name_H-M   'P 1'
#
loop_
_entity.id
_entity.type
_entity.pdbx_description
1 polymer ?
#
loop_
_entity_poly.entity_id
_entity_poly.type
_entity_poly.pdbx_seq_one_letter_code
_entity_poly.pdbx_strand_id
1 'polypeptide(L)'
;MKQQKGFTLIELMIVVAIIGILSAVAIPNYLDYIKKAKVVEASMLFAGFKTDLIISYSMKGTWPTFSELKDAGIVYKGTYVLADYNDAMAMSGTPQVCFRVMGFDIGKDSIGWKYIPSPSDPGQKVWSCKMSDSGCTTMESKYLPQSCKM
;
A
#
# COMPACT_ATOMS: atom_id res chain seq x y z
N MET A 1 41.72 30.85 34.45
CA MET A 1 40.35 30.27 34.41
C MET A 1 39.69 30.71 33.10
N LYS A 2 39.39 29.78 32.18
CA LYS A 2 38.63 30.12 30.96
C LYS A 2 37.18 30.35 31.36
N GLN A 3 36.64 31.55 31.13
CA GLN A 3 35.23 31.81 31.38
C GLN A 3 34.38 30.96 30.43
N GLN A 4 33.52 30.10 30.99
CA GLN A 4 32.52 29.39 30.21
C GLN A 4 31.46 30.39 29.75
N LYS A 5 31.47 30.73 28.45
CA LYS A 5 30.36 31.43 27.82
C LYS A 5 29.20 30.44 27.67
N GLY A 6 28.17 30.58 28.50
CA GLY A 6 26.92 29.85 28.36
C GLY A 6 26.09 30.38 27.18
N PHE A 7 25.25 29.52 26.62
CA PHE A 7 24.23 29.91 25.64
C PHE A 7 23.25 30.90 26.26
N THR A 8 22.84 31.91 25.51
CA THR A 8 21.84 32.88 25.96
C THR A 8 20.43 32.32 25.79
N LEU A 9 19.51 32.71 26.67
CA LEU A 9 18.09 32.35 26.55
C LEU A 9 17.48 32.84 25.22
N ILE A 10 17.96 33.98 24.71
CA ILE A 10 17.50 34.54 23.44
C ILE A 10 17.97 33.70 22.24
N GLU A 11 19.20 33.19 22.26
CA GLU A 11 19.67 32.25 21.23
C GLU A 11 18.82 30.99 21.22
N LEU A 12 18.51 30.43 22.39
CA LEU A 12 17.67 29.25 22.50
C LEU A 12 16.25 29.50 21.96
N MET A 13 15.65 30.66 22.28
CA MET A 13 14.31 31.01 21.80
C MET A 13 14.24 31.15 20.27
N ILE A 14 15.24 31.76 19.65
CA ILE A 14 15.31 31.89 18.18
C ILE A 14 15.44 30.50 17.53
N VAL A 15 16.26 29.63 18.10
CA VAL A 15 16.42 28.25 17.59
C VAL A 15 15.09 27.49 17.65
N VAL A 16 14.37 27.57 18.77
CA VAL A 16 13.05 26.92 18.91
C VAL A 16 12.04 27.50 17.92
N ALA A 17 12.05 28.82 17.68
CA ALA A 17 11.18 29.46 16.70
C ALA A 17 11.44 28.96 15.27
N ILE A 18 12.71 28.84 14.86
CA ILE A 18 13.09 28.33 13.53
C ILE A 18 12.70 26.86 13.38
N ILE A 19 13.01 26.02 14.39
CA ILE A 19 12.61 24.59 14.37
C ILE A 19 11.09 24.45 14.31
N GLY A 20 10.35 25.30 15.02
CA GLY A 20 8.89 25.36 14.98
C GLY A 20 8.36 25.53 13.56
N ILE A 21 8.86 26.55 12.83
CA ILE A 21 8.44 26.84 11.45
C ILE A 21 8.79 25.68 10.51
N LEU A 22 10.02 25.15 10.58
CA LEU A 22 10.46 24.05 9.72
C LEU A 22 9.64 22.77 9.98
N SER A 23 9.35 22.46 11.24
CA SER A 23 8.62 21.26 11.64
C SER A 23 7.18 21.24 11.12
N ALA A 24 6.52 22.41 11.09
CA ALA A 24 5.12 22.52 10.63
C ALA A 24 4.94 22.07 9.17
N VAL A 25 5.95 22.30 8.33
CA VAL A 25 5.93 21.88 6.91
C VAL A 25 6.56 20.48 6.74
N ALA A 26 7.61 20.16 7.49
CA ALA A 26 8.33 18.90 7.32
C ALA A 26 7.54 17.68 7.80
N ILE A 27 6.83 17.79 8.93
CA ILE A 27 6.09 16.67 9.53
C ILE A 27 5.01 16.11 8.60
N PRO A 28 4.07 16.89 8.05
CA PRO A 28 3.02 16.34 7.18
C PRO A 28 3.61 15.67 5.92
N ASN A 29 4.65 16.25 5.34
CA ASN A 29 5.34 15.68 4.18
C ASN A 29 6.03 14.35 4.51
N TYR A 30 6.67 14.24 5.68
CA TYR A 30 7.28 13.00 6.14
C TYR A 30 6.23 11.91 6.39
N LEU A 31 5.09 12.26 7.00
CA LEU A 31 3.99 11.31 7.20
C LEU A 31 3.44 10.77 5.88
N ASP A 32 3.27 11.63 4.87
CA ASP A 32 2.85 11.22 3.53
C ASP A 32 3.88 10.31 2.85
N TYR A 33 5.19 10.55 3.06
CA TYR A 33 6.25 9.66 2.57
C TYR A 33 6.18 8.27 3.21
N ILE A 34 6.02 8.21 4.53
CA ILE A 34 5.87 6.94 5.25
C ILE A 34 4.61 6.20 4.77
N LYS A 35 3.48 6.89 4.60
CA LYS A 35 2.25 6.30 4.05
C LYS A 35 2.48 5.66 2.67
N LYS A 36 3.18 6.35 1.76
CA LYS A 36 3.56 5.79 0.44
C LYS A 36 4.43 4.54 0.56
N ALA A 37 5.41 4.56 1.46
CA ALA A 37 6.29 3.41 1.69
C ALA A 37 5.49 2.17 2.14
N LYS A 38 4.48 2.35 3.00
CA LYS A 38 3.58 1.27 3.41
C LYS A 38 2.74 0.72 2.25
N VAL A 39 2.28 1.57 1.34
CA VAL A 39 1.55 1.13 0.13
C VAL A 39 2.46 0.36 -0.85
N VAL A 40 3.74 0.73 -0.92
CA VAL A 40 4.73 -0.03 -1.71
C VAL A 40 4.91 -1.44 -1.15
N GLU A 41 4.88 -1.63 0.17
CA GLU A 41 4.88 -2.98 0.77
C GLU A 41 3.71 -3.83 0.25
N ALA A 42 2.50 -3.26 0.18
CA ALA A 42 1.34 -3.95 -0.38
C ALA A 42 1.56 -4.39 -1.83
N SER A 43 2.24 -3.57 -2.63
CA SER A 43 2.58 -3.90 -4.02
C SER A 43 3.62 -5.01 -4.12
N MET A 44 4.58 -5.06 -3.20
CA MET A 44 5.58 -6.13 -3.13
C MET A 44 4.95 -7.45 -2.69
N LEU A 45 4.08 -7.41 -1.68
CA LEU A 45 3.30 -8.59 -1.25
C LEU A 45 2.41 -9.10 -2.39
N PHE A 46 1.76 -8.19 -3.11
CA PHE A 46 0.99 -8.57 -4.29
C PHE A 46 1.84 -9.27 -5.35
N ALA A 47 3.07 -8.81 -5.60
CA ALA A 47 3.95 -9.43 -6.59
C ALA A 47 4.27 -10.90 -6.26
N GLY A 48 4.48 -11.22 -4.98
CA GLY A 48 4.61 -12.61 -4.53
C GLY A 48 3.32 -13.39 -4.74
N PHE A 49 2.21 -12.84 -4.23
CA PHE A 49 0.89 -13.45 -4.32
C PHE A 49 0.44 -13.73 -5.76
N LYS A 50 0.71 -12.81 -6.68
CA LYS A 50 0.43 -12.95 -8.11
C LYS A 50 1.04 -14.22 -8.69
N THR A 51 2.28 -14.53 -8.30
CA THR A 51 2.98 -15.73 -8.77
C THR A 51 2.27 -16.99 -8.30
N ASP A 52 1.91 -17.05 -7.01
CA ASP A 52 1.21 -18.19 -6.43
C ASP A 52 -0.19 -18.41 -7.02
N LEU A 53 -0.91 -17.31 -7.31
CA LEU A 53 -2.19 -17.34 -8.00
C LEU A 53 -2.05 -17.93 -9.41
N ILE A 54 -1.05 -17.49 -10.17
CA ILE A 54 -0.81 -17.98 -11.53
C ILE A 54 -0.43 -19.47 -11.50
N ILE A 55 0.46 -19.88 -10.58
CA ILE A 55 0.85 -21.29 -10.42
C ILE A 55 -0.37 -22.15 -10.07
N SER A 56 -1.19 -21.72 -9.12
CA SER A 56 -2.41 -22.44 -8.72
C SER A 56 -3.39 -22.58 -9.88
N TYR A 57 -3.57 -21.51 -10.66
CA TYR A 57 -4.41 -21.53 -11.85
C TYR A 57 -3.87 -22.48 -12.93
N SER A 58 -2.56 -22.51 -13.16
CA SER A 58 -1.93 -23.43 -14.12
C SER A 58 -2.06 -24.89 -13.73
N MET A 59 -2.10 -25.23 -12.43
CA MET A 59 -2.24 -26.61 -11.96
C MET A 59 -3.70 -27.09 -11.92
N LYS A 60 -4.63 -26.23 -11.46
CA LYS A 60 -6.04 -26.63 -11.21
C LYS A 60 -7.00 -26.19 -12.31
N GLY A 61 -6.60 -25.27 -13.18
CA GLY A 61 -7.47 -24.64 -14.19
C GLY A 61 -8.48 -23.64 -13.59
N THR A 62 -8.51 -23.47 -12.28
CA THR A 62 -9.39 -22.57 -11.53
C THR A 62 -8.57 -21.67 -10.61
N TRP A 63 -9.10 -20.47 -10.33
CA TRP A 63 -8.44 -19.57 -9.40
C TRP A 63 -8.59 -20.11 -7.97
N PRO A 64 -7.51 -20.10 -7.17
CA PRO A 64 -7.55 -20.64 -5.82
C PRO A 64 -8.40 -19.76 -4.92
N THR A 65 -9.23 -20.38 -4.10
CA THR A 65 -9.95 -19.71 -3.03
C THR A 65 -8.99 -19.26 -1.93
N PHE A 66 -9.42 -18.30 -1.12
CA PHE A 66 -8.63 -17.85 0.01
C PHE A 66 -8.24 -18.98 0.97
N SER A 67 -9.16 -19.93 1.23
CA SER A 67 -8.89 -21.08 2.11
C SER A 67 -7.71 -21.89 1.60
N GLU A 68 -7.67 -22.17 0.29
CA GLU A 68 -6.61 -22.97 -0.32
C GLU A 68 -5.25 -22.28 -0.23
N LEU A 69 -5.22 -20.95 -0.35
CA LEU A 69 -3.98 -20.17 -0.24
C LEU A 69 -3.46 -20.16 1.20
N LYS A 70 -4.36 -20.07 2.18
CA LYS A 70 -4.03 -20.18 3.59
C LYS A 70 -3.49 -21.57 3.94
N ASP A 71 -4.12 -22.63 3.44
CA ASP A 71 -3.70 -24.02 3.68
C ASP A 71 -2.35 -24.33 3.01
N ALA A 72 -2.05 -23.67 1.89
CA ALA A 72 -0.75 -23.72 1.23
C ALA A 72 0.35 -22.90 1.95
N GLY A 73 0.02 -22.20 3.04
CA GLY A 73 0.97 -21.39 3.80
C GLY A 73 1.41 -20.10 3.11
N ILE A 74 0.67 -19.64 2.10
CA ILE A 74 0.98 -18.40 1.38
C ILE A 74 0.72 -17.20 2.30
N VAL A 75 1.69 -16.30 2.39
CA VAL A 75 1.63 -15.14 3.28
C VAL A 75 1.09 -13.92 2.54
N TYR A 76 -0.05 -13.41 3.00
CA TYR A 76 -0.76 -12.24 2.44
C TYR A 76 -0.84 -11.07 3.44
N LYS A 77 0.01 -11.11 4.48
CA LYS A 77 0.14 -10.06 5.50
C LYS A 77 1.57 -9.54 5.55
N GLY A 78 1.70 -8.25 5.79
CA GLY A 78 2.99 -7.58 5.96
C GLY A 78 3.11 -6.96 7.34
N THR A 79 4.15 -6.16 7.51
CA THR A 79 4.31 -5.29 8.69
C THR A 79 3.24 -4.21 8.69
N TYR A 80 2.96 -3.60 7.52
CA TYR A 80 1.98 -2.54 7.38
C TYR A 80 0.74 -2.96 6.60
N VAL A 81 0.70 -4.18 6.07
CA VAL A 81 -0.47 -4.71 5.37
C VAL A 81 -1.30 -5.57 6.32
N LEU A 82 -2.49 -5.06 6.63
CA LEU A 82 -3.48 -5.70 7.47
C LEU A 82 -4.22 -6.75 6.64
N ALA A 83 -4.09 -8.00 7.04
CA ALA A 83 -4.81 -9.10 6.44
C ALA A 83 -6.12 -9.34 7.19
N ASP A 84 -7.13 -8.50 6.96
CA ASP A 84 -8.49 -8.83 7.37
C ASP A 84 -9.18 -9.69 6.30
N TYR A 85 -9.44 -10.91 6.73
CA TYR A 85 -9.94 -12.08 6.01
C TYR A 85 -11.17 -11.83 5.11
N ASN A 86 -12.03 -10.87 5.43
CA ASN A 86 -13.28 -10.62 4.69
C ASN A 86 -13.19 -9.50 3.64
N ASP A 87 -12.09 -8.75 3.63
CA ASP A 87 -11.97 -7.52 2.85
C ASP A 87 -10.88 -7.60 1.80
N ALA A 88 -10.13 -8.70 1.77
CA ALA A 88 -8.97 -8.86 0.93
C ALA A 88 -9.23 -9.62 -0.37
N MET A 89 -10.33 -10.35 -0.53
CA MET A 89 -10.53 -11.18 -1.73
C MET A 89 -12.01 -11.44 -2.00
N ALA A 90 -12.65 -10.58 -2.79
CA ALA A 90 -13.98 -10.88 -3.34
C ALA A 90 -13.83 -11.68 -4.64
N MET A 91 -13.70 -13.00 -4.62
CA MET A 91 -13.57 -13.77 -5.87
C MET A 91 -14.91 -13.93 -6.60
N SER A 92 -15.33 -12.90 -7.34
CA SER A 92 -16.51 -12.94 -8.21
C SER A 92 -16.08 -13.22 -9.65
N GLY A 93 -15.78 -14.48 -9.98
CA GLY A 93 -15.48 -14.96 -11.35
C GLY A 93 -14.19 -14.45 -12.02
N THR A 94 -13.67 -13.29 -11.59
CA THR A 94 -12.34 -12.75 -11.90
C THR A 94 -11.57 -12.62 -10.60
N PRO A 95 -10.30 -13.06 -10.53
CA PRO A 95 -9.56 -12.99 -9.28
C PRO A 95 -9.24 -11.52 -8.98
N GLN A 96 -9.58 -11.10 -7.77
CA GLN A 96 -9.25 -9.80 -7.22
C GLN A 96 -8.72 -9.97 -5.79
N VAL A 97 -7.76 -9.12 -5.45
CA VAL A 97 -7.18 -9.03 -4.12
C VAL A 97 -7.13 -7.57 -3.69
N CYS A 98 -7.38 -7.32 -2.42
CA CYS A 98 -7.47 -6.02 -1.80
C CYS A 98 -6.64 -6.05 -0.53
N PHE A 99 -5.86 -5.02 -0.29
CA PHE A 99 -5.02 -4.88 0.87
C PHE A 99 -5.41 -3.63 1.63
N ARG A 100 -5.51 -3.79 2.96
CA ARG A 100 -5.63 -2.69 3.90
C ARG A 100 -4.24 -2.33 4.39
N VAL A 101 -3.95 -1.03 4.43
CA VAL A 101 -2.63 -0.52 4.83
C VAL A 101 -2.76 0.23 6.15
N MET A 102 -1.89 -0.05 7.12
CA MET A 102 -1.89 0.61 8.43
C MET A 102 -1.63 2.11 8.33
N GLY A 103 -2.38 2.90 9.10
CA GLY A 103 -2.27 4.36 9.10
C GLY A 103 -3.16 5.04 8.06
N PHE A 104 -4.13 4.29 7.54
CA PHE A 104 -5.20 4.73 6.66
C PHE A 104 -6.56 4.28 7.22
N ASP A 105 -7.65 4.96 6.81
CA ASP A 105 -8.98 4.71 7.37
C ASP A 105 -9.60 3.43 6.79
N ILE A 106 -10.20 2.63 7.69
CA ILE A 106 -10.88 1.37 7.34
C ILE A 106 -12.05 1.68 6.40
N GLY A 107 -12.07 1.03 5.22
CA GLY A 107 -13.14 1.16 4.23
C GLY A 107 -13.02 2.36 3.28
N LYS A 108 -12.04 3.26 3.48
CA LYS A 108 -11.80 4.41 2.58
C LYS A 108 -10.48 4.34 1.83
N ASP A 109 -9.52 3.54 2.32
CA ASP A 109 -8.14 3.59 1.83
C ASP A 109 -7.51 2.20 1.65
N SER A 110 -8.13 1.35 0.83
CA SER A 110 -7.55 0.09 0.38
C SER A 110 -6.88 0.24 -0.99
N ILE A 111 -5.94 -0.67 -1.28
CA ILE A 111 -5.36 -0.86 -2.61
C ILE A 111 -5.62 -2.28 -3.04
N GLY A 112 -6.08 -2.50 -4.27
CA GLY A 112 -6.31 -3.84 -4.78
C GLY A 112 -5.90 -4.01 -6.22
N TRP A 113 -5.85 -5.27 -6.64
CA TRP A 113 -5.54 -5.71 -7.97
C TRP A 113 -6.63 -6.65 -8.45
N LYS A 114 -7.10 -6.43 -9.67
CA LYS A 114 -8.06 -7.30 -10.35
C LYS A 114 -7.47 -7.78 -11.66
N TYR A 115 -7.68 -9.04 -11.97
CA TYR A 115 -7.28 -9.60 -13.25
C TYR A 115 -8.35 -9.30 -14.30
N ILE A 116 -8.02 -8.37 -15.20
CA ILE A 116 -8.91 -7.87 -16.25
C ILE A 116 -8.24 -7.97 -17.63
N PRO A 117 -9.00 -7.91 -18.73
CA PRO A 117 -8.42 -7.68 -20.05
C PRO A 117 -7.62 -6.38 -20.09
N SER A 118 -6.51 -6.37 -20.82
CA SER A 118 -5.70 -5.18 -21.00
C SER A 118 -6.48 -4.15 -21.82
N PRO A 119 -6.50 -2.88 -21.42
CA PRO A 119 -7.18 -1.83 -22.18
C PRO A 119 -6.54 -1.58 -23.55
N SER A 120 -5.26 -1.94 -23.73
CA SER A 120 -4.53 -1.80 -25.01
C SER A 120 -4.68 -3.00 -25.94
N ASP A 121 -4.97 -4.19 -25.39
CA ASP A 121 -5.15 -5.43 -26.13
C ASP A 121 -6.15 -6.32 -25.38
N PRO A 122 -7.42 -6.39 -25.82
CA PRO A 122 -8.44 -7.23 -25.19
C PRO A 122 -8.10 -8.73 -25.15
N GLY A 123 -7.15 -9.20 -25.99
CA GLY A 123 -6.66 -10.58 -25.98
C GLY A 123 -5.67 -10.87 -24.86
N GLN A 124 -5.01 -9.84 -24.31
CA GLN A 124 -4.08 -9.95 -23.19
C GLN A 124 -4.83 -9.71 -21.87
N LYS A 125 -4.58 -10.53 -20.85
CA LYS A 125 -5.09 -10.27 -19.49
C LYS A 125 -3.97 -9.77 -18.58
N VAL A 126 -4.26 -8.75 -17.79
CA VAL A 126 -3.31 -8.06 -16.92
C VAL A 126 -3.91 -7.86 -15.54
N TRP A 127 -3.06 -7.71 -14.54
CA TRP A 127 -3.46 -7.29 -13.21
C TRP A 127 -3.52 -5.76 -13.17
N SER A 128 -4.71 -5.20 -13.03
CA SER A 128 -4.93 -3.77 -12.88
C SER A 128 -5.16 -3.40 -11.43
N CYS A 129 -4.50 -2.34 -10.96
CA CYS A 129 -4.71 -1.76 -9.64
C CYS A 129 -5.35 -0.37 -9.65
N LYS A 130 -5.87 0.06 -10.80
CA LYS A 130 -6.56 1.35 -10.90
C LYS A 130 -7.82 1.36 -10.03
N MET A 131 -8.19 2.54 -9.54
CA MET A 131 -9.40 2.73 -8.73
C MET A 131 -10.67 2.23 -9.44
N SER A 132 -10.84 2.57 -10.73
CA SER A 132 -11.99 2.17 -11.55
C SER A 132 -12.07 0.66 -11.80
N ASP A 133 -10.93 -0.01 -11.80
CA ASP A 133 -10.80 -1.36 -12.34
C ASP A 133 -10.77 -2.42 -11.24
N SER A 134 -10.10 -2.10 -10.13
CA SER A 134 -9.88 -3.00 -9.00
C SER A 134 -11.16 -3.24 -8.18
N GLY A 135 -12.12 -2.30 -8.20
CA GLY A 135 -13.35 -2.38 -7.40
C GLY A 135 -13.15 -2.18 -5.89
N CYS A 136 -11.91 -2.09 -5.42
CA CYS A 136 -11.56 -1.91 -4.01
C CYS A 136 -10.37 -0.97 -3.76
N THR A 137 -9.65 -0.51 -4.78
CA THR A 137 -8.70 0.60 -4.59
C THR A 137 -9.49 1.88 -4.35
N THR A 138 -9.48 2.35 -3.11
CA THR A 138 -10.24 3.53 -2.66
C THR A 138 -9.34 4.67 -2.18
N MET A 139 -8.06 4.40 -1.92
CA MET A 139 -7.10 5.42 -1.48
C MET A 139 -6.83 6.48 -2.54
N GLU A 140 -6.49 7.69 -2.10
CA GLU A 140 -6.12 8.79 -3.00
C GLU A 140 -4.93 8.45 -3.90
N SER A 141 -5.00 8.91 -5.15
CA SER A 141 -3.99 8.67 -6.18
C SER A 141 -2.58 9.15 -5.81
N LYS A 142 -2.44 10.09 -4.86
CA LYS A 142 -1.13 10.54 -4.39
C LYS A 142 -0.34 9.44 -3.68
N TYR A 143 -1.01 8.51 -3.01
CA TYR A 143 -0.38 7.41 -2.26
C TYR A 143 -0.13 6.16 -3.10
N LEU A 144 -0.80 6.05 -4.24
CA LEU A 144 -0.67 4.90 -5.12
C LEU A 144 0.75 4.78 -5.71
N PRO A 145 1.22 3.56 -6.00
CA PRO A 145 2.40 3.33 -6.84
C PRO A 145 2.18 3.87 -8.25
N GLN A 146 3.25 4.21 -8.96
CA GLN A 146 3.16 4.73 -10.34
C GLN A 146 2.38 3.79 -11.27
N SER A 147 2.53 2.48 -11.10
CA SER A 147 1.80 1.46 -11.89
C SER A 147 0.28 1.46 -11.68
N CYS A 148 -0.21 2.07 -10.60
CA CYS A 148 -1.63 2.11 -10.26
C CYS A 148 -2.28 3.48 -10.50
N LYS A 149 -1.49 4.48 -10.95
CA LYS A 149 -1.97 5.84 -11.23
C LYS A 149 -2.44 6.05 -12.67
N MET A 150 -1.92 5.25 -13.60
CA MET A 150 -2.16 5.36 -15.05
C MET A 150 -3.37 4.54 -15.45
#